data_AF-A0A927GSD2-F1
#
_entry.id   AF-A0A927GSD2-F1
#
_cell.length_a   1.000
_cell.length_b   1.000
_cell.length_c   1.000
_cell.angle_alpha   90.00
_cell.angle_beta   90.00
_cell.angle_gamma   90.00
#
_symmetry.space_group_name_H-M   'P 1'
#
loop_
_entity.id
_entity.type
_entity.pdbx_description
1 polymer ?
#
loop_
_entity_poly.entity_id
_entity_poly.type
_entity_poly.pdbx_seq_one_letter_code
_entity_poly.pdbx_strand_id
1 'polypeptide(L)'
;MDLGRYGSREVLKLQMFDATTEKPLMYFDYANTVSQAWAATRVYANGAGARRMAWDGDKQETLTVETQVFTMQHLALLAGEEIKSGAANIYRSEILTVIDGGSGAKTVQLSKPAIGGAEAVSVFAYVNGVLAEPQDIETVTGSDVELATSATVAIGDEVEVYYQFQSAASHTLQFTAKGFPKYVKLVGDTLYQDEVSGEAVAAQITYYKAKLQPNFTLAMSSSGDPASVSLVFDLFAHKLDGVDVTSELVLYEE
;
A
#
# COMPACT_ATOMS: atom_id res chain seq x y z
N MET A 1 -34.45 8.80 20.42
CA MET A 1 -33.76 7.53 20.71
C MET A 1 -33.58 7.28 22.20
N ASP A 2 -34.13 6.17 22.71
CA ASP A 2 -33.78 5.63 24.04
C ASP A 2 -32.56 4.70 23.93
N LEU A 3 -31.75 4.61 24.98
CA LEU A 3 -30.60 3.70 24.99
C LEU A 3 -31.02 2.25 25.26
N GLY A 4 -30.46 1.32 24.49
CA GLY A 4 -30.73 -0.11 24.60
C GLY A 4 -29.49 -0.98 24.81
N ARG A 5 -29.64 -2.28 24.53
CA ARG A 5 -28.57 -3.29 24.66
C ARG A 5 -28.16 -3.71 23.26
N TYR A 6 -26.89 -3.50 22.93
CA TYR A 6 -26.42 -3.56 21.55
C TYR A 6 -25.47 -4.72 21.30
N GLY A 7 -25.64 -5.39 20.16
CA GLY A 7 -24.66 -6.32 19.59
C GLY A 7 -23.99 -5.71 18.35
N SER A 8 -22.69 -5.95 18.18
CA SER A 8 -21.95 -5.51 16.99
C SER A 8 -21.44 -6.73 16.22
N ARG A 9 -21.60 -6.69 14.88
CA ARG A 9 -21.08 -7.70 13.95
C ARG A 9 -20.48 -7.07 12.69
N GLU A 10 -20.85 -5.84 12.37
CA GLU A 10 -20.38 -5.14 11.18
C GLU A 10 -19.02 -4.49 11.38
N VAL A 11 -18.19 -4.52 10.34
CA VAL A 11 -16.88 -3.87 10.31
C VAL A 11 -17.09 -2.39 9.95
N LEU A 12 -16.29 -1.51 10.55
CA LEU A 12 -16.34 -0.07 10.30
C LEU A 12 -16.00 0.23 8.83
N LYS A 13 -16.89 0.99 8.16
CA LYS A 13 -16.61 1.63 6.88
C LYS A 13 -15.85 2.92 7.17
N LEU A 14 -14.60 3.02 6.73
CA LEU A 14 -13.70 4.06 7.18
C LEU A 14 -13.51 5.15 6.12
N GLN A 15 -13.79 6.38 6.53
CA GLN A 15 -13.43 7.60 5.82
C GLN A 15 -12.18 8.17 6.47
N MET A 16 -11.17 8.51 5.67
CA MET A 16 -9.91 9.07 6.13
C MET A 16 -9.69 10.46 5.57
N PHE A 17 -9.31 11.38 6.46
CA PHE A 17 -9.04 12.78 6.16
C PHE A 17 -7.64 13.16 6.63
N ASP A 18 -7.01 14.11 5.95
CA ASP A 18 -5.78 14.73 6.46
C ASP A 18 -6.13 15.55 7.71
N ALA A 19 -5.43 15.32 8.83
CA ALA A 19 -5.79 15.93 10.11
C ALA A 19 -5.56 17.45 10.15
N THR A 20 -4.83 18.03 9.20
CA THR A 20 -4.54 19.48 9.16
C THR A 20 -5.45 20.21 8.19
N THR A 21 -5.66 19.64 7.02
CA THR A 21 -6.42 20.29 5.93
C THR A 21 -7.87 19.83 5.85
N GLU A 22 -8.24 18.78 6.59
CA GLU A 22 -9.55 18.11 6.58
C GLU A 22 -9.98 17.61 5.19
N LYS A 23 -9.05 17.53 4.24
CA LYS A 23 -9.32 17.01 2.90
C LYS A 23 -9.48 15.49 2.97
N PRO A 24 -10.47 14.92 2.27
CA PRO A 24 -10.61 13.47 2.18
C PRO A 24 -9.39 12.89 1.45
N LEU A 25 -8.76 11.91 2.08
CA LEU A 25 -7.64 11.15 1.53
C LEU A 25 -8.15 9.89 0.83
N MET A 26 -9.07 9.17 1.48
CA MET A 26 -9.61 7.91 0.99
C MET A 26 -10.86 7.48 1.76
N TYR A 27 -11.65 6.63 1.13
CA TYR A 27 -12.73 5.87 1.75
C TYR A 27 -12.51 4.39 1.46
N PHE A 28 -12.78 3.53 2.42
CA PHE A 28 -12.72 2.09 2.22
C PHE A 28 -13.71 1.35 3.11
N ASP A 29 -14.37 0.36 2.53
CA ASP A 29 -15.42 -0.48 3.12
C ASP A 29 -15.06 -1.97 3.10
N TYR A 30 -13.88 -2.32 2.60
CA TYR A 30 -13.41 -3.69 2.40
C TYR A 30 -12.42 -4.16 3.48
N ALA A 31 -12.37 -3.47 4.62
CA ALA A 31 -11.61 -3.97 5.77
C ALA A 31 -12.24 -5.29 6.25
N ASN A 32 -11.40 -6.29 6.50
CA ASN A 32 -11.84 -7.60 7.00
C ASN A 32 -12.09 -7.54 8.51
N THR A 33 -11.23 -6.82 9.24
CA THR A 33 -11.40 -6.60 10.67
C THR A 33 -10.97 -5.18 11.04
N VAL A 34 -11.64 -4.63 12.05
CA VAL A 34 -11.22 -3.41 12.73
C VAL A 34 -11.29 -3.68 14.22
N SER A 35 -10.18 -3.47 14.93
CA SER A 35 -10.09 -3.66 16.37
C SER A 35 -9.49 -2.44 17.04
N GLN A 36 -10.16 -1.96 18.08
CA GLN A 36 -9.72 -0.86 18.90
C GLN A 36 -9.28 -1.41 20.26
N ALA A 37 -8.09 -1.00 20.71
CA ALA A 37 -7.50 -1.47 21.95
C ALA A 37 -7.07 -0.31 22.84
N TRP A 38 -7.29 -0.45 24.16
CA TRP A 38 -6.82 0.48 25.17
C TRP A 38 -5.81 -0.20 26.07
N ALA A 39 -4.62 0.39 26.18
CA ALA A 39 -3.60 0.02 27.14
C ALA A 39 -3.47 1.12 28.19
N ALA A 40 -3.28 0.76 29.46
CA ALA A 40 -3.02 1.71 30.53
C ALA A 40 -2.13 1.07 31.60
N THR A 41 -1.30 1.89 32.26
CA THR A 41 -0.49 1.43 33.39
C THR A 41 -1.27 1.63 34.69
N ARG A 42 -1.09 0.70 35.64
CA ARG A 42 -1.66 0.84 36.99
C ARG A 42 -0.66 0.39 38.04
N VAL A 43 -0.36 1.30 38.96
CA VAL A 43 0.52 1.05 40.11
C VAL A 43 -0.28 1.02 41.41
N TYR A 44 0.19 0.27 42.40
CA TYR A 44 -0.54 0.03 43.66
C TYR A 44 0.33 0.33 44.88
N ALA A 45 -0.31 0.83 45.94
CA ALA A 45 0.26 0.80 47.29
C ALA A 45 -0.28 -0.41 48.06
N ASN A 46 0.61 -1.16 48.70
CA ASN A 46 0.26 -2.31 49.53
C ASN A 46 0.42 -1.96 51.02
N GLY A 47 -0.58 -2.33 51.83
CA GLY A 47 -0.52 -2.26 53.29
C GLY A 47 -0.73 -3.65 53.87
N ALA A 48 0.24 -4.14 54.64
CA ALA A 48 0.28 -5.50 55.20
C ALA A 48 0.06 -6.60 54.13
N GLY A 49 0.68 -6.45 52.96
CA GLY A 49 0.59 -7.44 51.87
C GLY A 49 -0.68 -7.38 51.02
N ALA A 50 -1.64 -6.50 51.34
CA ALA A 50 -2.87 -6.31 50.56
C ALA A 50 -2.86 -4.94 49.83
N ARG A 51 -3.38 -4.90 48.61
CA ARG A 51 -3.54 -3.65 47.84
C ARG A 51 -4.52 -2.72 48.56
N ARG A 52 -4.14 -1.44 48.72
CA ARG A 52 -4.92 -0.42 49.43
C ARG A 52 -5.29 0.78 48.57
N MET A 53 -4.39 1.19 47.68
CA MET A 53 -4.59 2.31 46.77
C MET A 53 -4.03 1.96 45.40
N ALA A 54 -4.61 2.55 44.36
CA ALA A 54 -4.16 2.40 42.98
C ALA A 54 -4.08 3.77 42.30
N TRP A 55 -3.17 3.88 41.33
CA TRP A 55 -3.05 5.02 40.44
C TRP A 55 -2.97 4.53 39.00
N ASP A 56 -3.74 5.17 38.13
CA ASP A 56 -3.76 4.95 36.69
C ASP A 56 -2.85 5.94 35.96
N GLY A 57 -2.15 5.46 34.95
CA GLY A 57 -1.26 6.26 34.10
C GLY A 57 -1.28 5.78 32.64
N ASP A 58 -0.62 6.55 31.78
CA ASP A 58 -0.27 6.22 30.39
C ASP A 58 -1.37 5.48 29.60
N LYS A 59 -2.58 6.05 29.54
CA LYS A 59 -3.61 5.52 28.65
C LYS A 59 -3.17 5.74 27.20
N GLN A 60 -3.02 4.64 26.48
CA GLN A 60 -2.71 4.59 25.05
C GLN A 60 -3.84 3.86 24.34
N GLU A 61 -4.15 4.30 23.13
CA GLU A 61 -5.20 3.72 22.33
C GLU A 61 -4.68 3.45 20.93
N THR A 62 -4.97 2.26 20.41
CA THR A 62 -4.57 1.84 19.07
C THR A 62 -5.78 1.33 18.30
N LEU A 63 -5.78 1.61 17.00
CA LEU A 63 -6.75 1.10 16.05
C LEU A 63 -6.01 0.25 15.03
N THR A 64 -6.36 -1.03 14.94
CA THR A 64 -5.82 -1.95 13.94
C THR A 64 -6.89 -2.24 12.91
N VAL A 65 -6.54 -2.05 11.64
CA VAL A 65 -7.38 -2.32 10.47
C VAL A 65 -6.67 -3.35 9.61
N GLU A 66 -7.31 -4.50 9.38
CA GLU A 66 -6.77 -5.55 8.52
C GLU A 66 -7.54 -5.59 7.19
N THR A 67 -6.81 -5.64 6.09
CA THR A 67 -7.40 -5.76 4.75
C THR A 67 -6.53 -6.60 3.82
N GLN A 68 -7.16 -7.38 2.95
CA GLN A 68 -6.48 -8.09 1.86
C GLN A 68 -6.52 -7.31 0.54
N VAL A 69 -7.31 -6.24 0.48
CA VAL A 69 -7.39 -5.33 -0.65
C VAL A 69 -6.77 -4.01 -0.24
N PHE A 70 -5.84 -3.49 -1.04
CA PHE A 70 -5.26 -2.18 -0.81
C PHE A 70 -5.13 -1.43 -2.12
N THR A 71 -5.13 -0.11 -2.01
CA THR A 71 -4.92 0.80 -3.15
C THR A 71 -3.58 1.49 -3.02
N MET A 72 -3.14 2.14 -4.11
CA MET A 72 -1.91 2.94 -4.09
C MET A 72 -1.96 4.08 -3.05
N GLN A 73 -3.16 4.56 -2.69
CA GLN A 73 -3.33 5.53 -1.60
C GLN A 73 -2.93 4.96 -0.23
N HIS A 74 -3.12 3.66 0.02
CA HIS A 74 -2.67 3.03 1.29
C HIS A 74 -1.16 3.02 1.35
N LEU A 75 -0.52 2.64 0.25
CA LEU A 75 0.93 2.66 0.14
C LEU A 75 1.47 4.09 0.25
N ALA A 76 0.78 5.08 -0.33
CA ALA A 76 1.16 6.49 -0.23
C ALA A 76 1.09 7.00 1.21
N LEU A 77 0.05 6.60 1.95
CA LEU A 77 -0.07 6.89 3.38
C LEU A 77 1.06 6.27 4.19
N LEU A 78 1.40 5.00 3.93
CA LEU A 78 2.52 4.28 4.56
C LEU A 78 3.87 4.93 4.21
N ALA A 79 4.06 5.32 2.96
CA ALA A 79 5.27 6.00 2.50
C ALA A 79 5.39 7.43 3.06
N GLY A 80 4.27 8.06 3.44
CA GLY A 80 4.24 9.47 3.80
C GLY A 80 4.49 10.42 2.61
N GLU A 81 4.25 9.93 1.39
CA GLU A 81 4.61 10.59 0.14
C GLU A 81 3.42 10.65 -0.81
N GLU A 82 3.41 11.62 -1.71
CA GLU A 82 2.32 11.79 -2.67
C GLU A 82 2.49 10.89 -3.90
N ILE A 83 1.37 10.46 -4.47
CA ILE A 83 1.34 9.74 -5.75
C ILE A 83 1.59 10.73 -6.87
N LYS A 84 2.67 10.53 -7.63
CA LYS A 84 3.02 11.35 -8.78
C LYS A 84 2.44 10.73 -10.05
N SER A 85 1.60 11.49 -10.75
CA SER A 85 1.07 11.09 -12.06
C SER A 85 1.90 11.72 -13.17
N GLY A 86 2.27 10.94 -14.19
CA GLY A 86 3.04 11.43 -15.33
C GLY A 86 3.82 10.33 -16.05
N ALA A 87 4.72 10.73 -16.93
CA ALA A 87 5.57 9.80 -17.64
C ALA A 87 6.55 9.10 -16.68
N ALA A 88 6.79 7.80 -16.89
CA ALA A 88 7.75 7.03 -16.12
C ALA A 88 8.49 6.04 -17.01
N ASN A 89 9.77 5.83 -16.72
CA ASN A 89 10.58 4.82 -17.38
C ASN A 89 10.35 3.48 -16.68
N ILE A 90 9.98 2.47 -17.46
CA ILE A 90 9.63 1.14 -16.97
C ILE A 90 10.64 0.14 -17.51
N TYR A 91 11.25 -0.63 -16.60
CA TYR A 91 12.10 -1.76 -16.96
C TYR A 91 11.24 -2.89 -17.54
N ARG A 92 11.73 -3.49 -18.62
CA ARG A 92 11.09 -4.61 -19.28
C ARG A 92 12.15 -5.62 -19.72
N SER A 93 11.84 -6.89 -19.57
CA SER A 93 12.56 -7.98 -20.23
C SER A 93 11.62 -8.72 -21.18
N GLU A 94 12.14 -9.13 -22.33
CA GLU A 94 11.39 -9.90 -23.33
C GLU A 94 12.27 -11.00 -23.91
N ILE A 95 11.72 -12.19 -24.05
CA ILE A 95 12.32 -13.26 -24.85
C ILE A 95 11.79 -13.08 -26.28
N LEU A 96 12.71 -12.87 -27.22
CA LEU A 96 12.42 -12.52 -28.60
C LEU A 96 13.27 -13.37 -29.55
N THR A 97 12.78 -13.60 -30.76
CA THR A 97 13.51 -14.33 -31.79
C THR A 97 14.30 -13.36 -32.67
N VAL A 98 15.54 -13.72 -32.99
CA VAL A 98 16.38 -12.97 -33.94
C VAL A 98 15.82 -13.14 -35.36
N ILE A 99 15.55 -12.03 -36.03
CA ILE A 99 15.01 -11.98 -37.39
C ILE A 99 16.03 -11.36 -38.37
N ASP A 100 15.86 -11.66 -39.66
CA ASP A 100 16.64 -11.04 -40.73
C ASP A 100 16.12 -9.62 -40.99
N GLY A 101 16.95 -8.61 -40.70
CA GLY A 101 16.66 -7.19 -40.97
C GLY A 101 16.89 -6.78 -42.43
N GLY A 102 17.33 -7.71 -43.28
CA GLY A 102 17.74 -7.47 -44.65
C GLY A 102 19.26 -7.40 -44.81
N SER A 103 19.77 -7.84 -45.96
CA SER A 103 21.22 -7.95 -46.25
C SER A 103 22.01 -8.81 -45.26
N GLY A 104 21.35 -9.70 -44.50
CA GLY A 104 21.98 -10.56 -43.49
C GLY A 104 22.19 -9.91 -42.13
N ALA A 105 21.60 -8.74 -41.88
CA ALA A 105 21.62 -8.10 -40.57
C ALA A 105 20.74 -8.86 -39.56
N LYS A 106 21.27 -9.06 -38.35
CA LYS A 106 20.55 -9.73 -37.26
C LYS A 106 19.81 -8.68 -36.44
N THR A 107 18.49 -8.77 -36.38
CA THR A 107 17.67 -7.77 -35.69
C THR A 107 16.67 -8.40 -34.74
N VAL A 108 16.20 -7.62 -33.77
CA VAL A 108 15.20 -8.00 -32.79
C VAL A 108 14.19 -6.87 -32.65
N GLN A 109 12.89 -7.21 -32.67
CA GLN A 109 11.80 -6.25 -32.57
C GLN A 109 11.23 -6.22 -31.14
N LEU A 110 11.47 -5.14 -30.42
CA LEU A 110 10.91 -4.89 -29.10
C LEU A 110 9.41 -4.55 -29.19
N SER A 111 8.62 -4.98 -28.20
CA SER A 111 7.19 -4.63 -28.17
C SER A 111 6.92 -3.15 -27.84
N LYS A 112 7.91 -2.46 -27.25
CA LYS A 112 7.88 -1.05 -26.91
C LYS A 112 9.20 -0.39 -27.33
N PRO A 113 9.18 0.89 -27.74
CA PRO A 113 10.39 1.59 -28.12
C PRO A 113 11.31 1.74 -26.92
N ALA A 114 12.57 1.36 -27.07
CA ALA A 114 13.59 1.52 -26.06
C ALA A 114 14.01 2.99 -25.92
N ILE A 115 14.42 3.37 -24.71
CA ILE A 115 15.02 4.68 -24.42
C ILE A 115 16.51 4.51 -24.09
N GLY A 116 17.31 5.54 -24.35
CA GLY A 116 18.73 5.56 -23.99
C GLY A 116 19.69 4.95 -25.03
N GLY A 117 19.17 4.45 -26.16
CA GLY A 117 19.99 3.92 -27.25
C GLY A 117 20.65 2.58 -26.92
N ALA A 118 21.71 2.22 -27.67
CA ALA A 118 22.36 0.91 -27.55
C ALA A 118 22.99 0.65 -26.17
N GLU A 119 23.53 1.66 -25.50
CA GLU A 119 24.15 1.52 -24.17
C GLU A 119 23.16 1.19 -23.04
N ALA A 120 21.87 1.47 -23.25
CA ALA A 120 20.80 1.23 -22.27
C ALA A 120 20.02 -0.07 -22.51
N VAL A 121 20.37 -0.82 -23.56
CA VAL A 121 19.78 -2.11 -23.91
C VAL A 121 20.82 -3.20 -23.67
N SER A 122 20.41 -4.34 -23.13
CA SER A 122 21.28 -5.50 -22.99
C SER A 122 20.60 -6.72 -23.60
N VAL A 123 21.29 -7.40 -24.51
CA VAL A 123 20.81 -8.60 -25.20
C VAL A 123 21.67 -9.79 -24.78
N PHE A 124 21.03 -10.88 -24.40
CA PHE A 124 21.68 -12.14 -24.06
C PHE A 124 21.09 -13.27 -24.88
N ALA A 125 21.91 -14.24 -25.29
CA ALA A 125 21.40 -15.48 -25.85
C ALA A 125 20.49 -16.19 -24.82
N TYR A 126 19.38 -16.75 -25.29
CA TYR A 126 18.44 -17.48 -24.44
C TYR A 126 18.36 -18.93 -24.91
N VAL A 127 18.93 -19.84 -24.12
CA VAL A 127 19.07 -21.24 -24.51
C VAL A 127 18.55 -22.13 -23.39
N ASN A 128 17.60 -23.02 -23.72
CA ASN A 128 16.99 -23.96 -22.77
C ASN A 128 16.41 -23.28 -21.51
N GLY A 129 15.88 -22.06 -21.65
CA GLY A 129 15.24 -21.35 -20.54
C GLY A 129 16.18 -20.51 -19.68
N VAL A 130 17.46 -20.36 -20.06
CA VAL A 130 18.48 -19.68 -19.25
C VAL A 130 19.25 -18.66 -20.09
N LEU A 131 19.61 -17.55 -19.45
CA LEU A 131 20.55 -16.56 -19.99
C LEU A 131 21.92 -17.18 -20.23
N ALA A 132 22.46 -16.98 -21.44
CA ALA A 132 23.78 -17.40 -21.85
C ALA A 132 24.64 -16.17 -22.20
N GLU A 133 25.43 -16.24 -23.27
CA GLU A 133 26.43 -15.22 -23.61
C GLU A 133 25.77 -13.88 -24.05
N PRO A 134 26.34 -12.74 -23.62
CA PRO A 134 25.90 -11.42 -24.09
C PRO A 134 26.11 -11.25 -25.59
N GLN A 135 25.25 -10.46 -26.21
CA GLN A 135 25.31 -10.13 -27.63
C GLN A 135 25.59 -8.64 -27.80
N ASP A 136 26.61 -8.33 -28.60
CA ASP A 136 26.95 -6.95 -28.94
C ASP A 136 25.84 -6.32 -29.80
N ILE A 137 25.51 -5.06 -29.50
CA ILE A 137 24.47 -4.29 -30.19
C ILE A 137 25.16 -3.24 -31.06
N GLU A 138 24.75 -3.15 -32.32
CA GLU A 138 25.23 -2.13 -33.26
C GLU A 138 24.40 -0.85 -33.11
N THR A 139 23.08 -0.95 -33.28
CA THR A 139 22.17 0.19 -33.18
C THR A 139 20.85 -0.16 -32.50
N VAL A 140 20.22 0.86 -31.91
CA VAL A 140 18.86 0.79 -31.39
C VAL A 140 18.08 1.98 -31.92
N THR A 141 17.03 1.72 -32.71
CA THR A 141 16.16 2.75 -33.28
C THR A 141 14.70 2.45 -32.95
N GLY A 142 14.16 3.15 -31.96
CA GLY A 142 12.79 2.91 -31.49
C GLY A 142 12.64 1.50 -30.94
N SER A 143 11.87 0.65 -31.63
CA SER A 143 11.67 -0.76 -31.27
C SER A 143 12.62 -1.72 -31.98
N ASP A 144 13.46 -1.23 -32.89
CA ASP A 144 14.39 -2.05 -33.66
C ASP A 144 15.76 -2.08 -32.97
N VAL A 145 16.24 -3.29 -32.65
CA VAL A 145 17.58 -3.53 -32.12
C VAL A 145 18.37 -4.31 -33.16
N GLU A 146 19.43 -3.72 -33.68
CA GLU A 146 20.36 -4.37 -34.60
C GLU A 146 21.56 -4.90 -33.82
N LEU A 147 21.83 -6.19 -33.95
CA LEU A 147 22.98 -6.83 -33.32
C LEU A 147 24.23 -6.64 -34.18
N ALA A 148 25.37 -6.44 -33.53
CA ALA A 148 26.64 -6.28 -34.22
C ALA A 148 27.03 -7.58 -34.94
N THR A 149 27.91 -7.47 -35.94
CA THR A 149 28.41 -8.65 -36.68
C THR A 149 29.15 -9.65 -35.80
N SER A 150 29.65 -9.23 -34.64
CA SER A 150 30.27 -10.09 -33.62
C SER A 150 29.28 -10.94 -32.83
N ALA A 151 27.98 -10.62 -32.89
CA ALA A 151 26.95 -11.38 -32.18
C ALA A 151 26.95 -12.85 -32.64
N THR A 152 26.94 -13.76 -31.68
CA THR A 152 27.11 -15.21 -31.87
C THR A 152 25.81 -15.93 -32.20
N VAL A 153 24.66 -15.33 -31.85
CA VAL A 153 23.32 -15.88 -32.17
C VAL A 153 23.03 -15.86 -33.66
N ALA A 154 22.30 -16.85 -34.15
CA ALA A 154 21.83 -16.95 -35.53
C ALA A 154 20.39 -16.43 -35.67
N ILE A 155 19.97 -16.16 -36.92
CA ILE A 155 18.57 -15.88 -37.23
C ILE A 155 17.74 -17.11 -36.87
N GLY A 156 16.65 -16.92 -36.13
CA GLY A 156 15.81 -17.97 -35.58
C GLY A 156 16.15 -18.37 -34.13
N ASP A 157 17.30 -17.94 -33.59
CA ASP A 157 17.63 -18.16 -32.18
C ASP A 157 16.82 -17.22 -31.27
N GLU A 158 16.61 -17.64 -30.02
CA GLU A 158 15.98 -16.82 -28.99
C GLU A 158 17.04 -16.00 -28.22
N VAL A 159 16.68 -14.77 -27.90
CA VAL A 159 17.44 -13.86 -27.05
C VAL A 159 16.54 -13.26 -26.00
N GLU A 160 17.07 -12.98 -24.82
CA GLU A 160 16.38 -12.20 -23.80
C GLU A 160 16.96 -10.78 -23.78
N VAL A 161 16.07 -9.79 -23.95
CA VAL A 161 16.44 -8.38 -24.06
C VAL A 161 15.94 -7.61 -22.86
N TYR A 162 16.85 -6.92 -22.17
CA TYR A 162 16.56 -6.03 -21.04
C TYR A 162 16.67 -4.58 -21.50
N TYR A 163 15.61 -3.81 -21.29
CA TYR A 163 15.57 -2.39 -21.68
C TYR A 163 14.58 -1.60 -20.83
N GLN A 164 14.56 -0.27 -21.01
CA GLN A 164 13.51 0.59 -20.50
C GLN A 164 12.67 1.14 -21.64
N PHE A 165 11.36 1.26 -21.42
CA PHE A 165 10.49 2.08 -22.26
C PHE A 165 9.85 3.20 -21.44
N GLN A 166 9.48 4.30 -22.11
CA GLN A 166 8.74 5.37 -21.46
C GLN A 166 7.23 5.11 -21.57
N SER A 167 6.58 4.94 -20.43
CA SER A 167 5.13 5.05 -20.35
C SER A 167 4.74 6.53 -20.24
N ALA A 168 3.81 6.99 -21.08
CA ALA A 168 3.36 8.39 -21.08
C ALA A 168 2.43 8.72 -19.90
N ALA A 169 1.70 7.73 -19.39
CA ALA A 169 0.74 7.88 -18.31
C ALA A 169 0.93 6.78 -17.26
N SER A 170 1.63 7.13 -16.18
CA SER A 170 1.93 6.24 -15.06
C SER A 170 1.66 6.94 -13.73
N HIS A 171 1.51 6.14 -12.67
CA HIS A 171 1.45 6.60 -11.29
C HIS A 171 2.66 6.03 -10.56
N THR A 172 3.40 6.90 -9.87
CA THR A 172 4.65 6.55 -9.19
C THR A 172 4.55 6.95 -7.72
N LEU A 173 4.95 6.04 -6.84
CA LEU A 173 5.13 6.29 -5.41
C LEU A 173 6.59 6.01 -5.06
N GLN A 174 7.17 6.87 -4.22
CA GLN A 174 8.54 6.71 -3.74
C GLN A 174 8.52 6.51 -2.23
N PHE A 175 9.27 5.53 -1.75
CA PHE A 175 9.55 5.38 -0.32
C PHE A 175 10.87 6.10 -0.04
N THR A 176 10.79 7.30 0.54
CA THR A 176 11.97 8.12 0.81
C THR A 176 12.44 7.95 2.25
N ALA A 177 13.72 8.23 2.52
CA ALA A 177 14.26 8.15 3.87
C ALA A 177 13.64 9.15 4.87
N LYS A 178 12.89 10.14 4.38
CA LYS A 178 12.24 11.18 5.19
C LYS A 178 10.71 11.11 5.14
N GLY A 179 10.16 10.21 4.32
CA GLY A 179 8.74 9.97 4.22
C GLY A 179 8.25 9.22 5.45
N PHE A 180 7.31 9.81 6.17
CA PHE A 180 6.64 9.18 7.30
C PHE A 180 5.15 9.47 7.24
N PRO A 181 4.29 8.53 7.69
CA PRO A 181 2.85 8.77 7.73
C PRO A 181 2.51 10.05 8.49
N LYS A 182 1.62 10.85 7.90
CA LYS A 182 1.09 12.07 8.51
C LYS A 182 -0.03 11.73 9.49
N TYR A 183 -0.43 12.71 10.30
CA TYR A 183 -1.62 12.58 11.12
C TYR A 183 -2.87 12.60 10.24
N VAL A 184 -3.82 11.73 10.55
CA VAL A 184 -5.10 11.60 9.86
C VAL A 184 -6.25 11.67 10.87
N LYS A 185 -7.43 12.06 10.40
CA LYS A 185 -8.71 11.87 11.08
C LYS A 185 -9.41 10.69 10.41
N LEU A 186 -9.97 9.79 11.21
CA LEU A 186 -10.76 8.65 10.73
C LEU A 186 -12.19 8.79 11.21
N VAL A 187 -13.16 8.50 10.35
CA VAL A 187 -14.58 8.42 10.69
C VAL A 187 -15.08 7.07 10.21
N GLY A 188 -15.54 6.25 11.14
CA GLY A 188 -16.00 4.89 10.89
C GLY A 188 -17.51 4.77 11.07
N ASP A 189 -18.21 4.30 10.05
CA ASP A 189 -19.65 4.04 10.11
C ASP A 189 -19.90 2.53 10.30
N THR A 190 -20.83 2.17 11.19
CA THR A 190 -21.24 0.78 11.46
C THR A 190 -22.70 0.71 11.96
N LEU A 191 -23.24 -0.50 12.05
CA LEU A 191 -24.57 -0.78 12.60
C LEU A 191 -24.46 -1.65 13.85
N TYR A 192 -25.24 -1.27 14.87
CA TYR A 192 -25.46 -2.07 16.06
C TYR A 192 -26.87 -2.64 16.07
N GLN A 193 -27.00 -3.90 16.49
CA GLN A 193 -28.28 -4.57 16.62
C GLN A 193 -28.82 -4.36 18.04
N ASP A 194 -30.01 -3.78 18.18
CA ASP A 194 -30.67 -3.66 19.49
C ASP A 194 -31.37 -4.96 19.91
N GLU A 195 -31.19 -5.37 21.17
CA GLU A 195 -31.74 -6.60 21.75
C GLU A 195 -33.27 -6.53 21.94
N VAL A 196 -33.80 -5.34 22.27
CA VAL A 196 -35.20 -5.16 22.68
C VAL A 196 -36.08 -4.86 21.48
N SER A 197 -35.68 -3.92 20.61
CA SER A 197 -36.43 -3.59 19.40
C SER A 197 -36.19 -4.60 18.28
N GLY A 198 -35.02 -5.25 18.26
CA GLY A 198 -34.63 -6.10 17.14
C GLY A 198 -34.30 -5.31 15.87
N GLU A 199 -34.13 -3.99 15.98
CA GLU A 199 -33.79 -3.10 14.86
C GLU A 199 -32.29 -2.76 14.86
N ALA A 200 -31.79 -2.38 13.68
CA ALA A 200 -30.43 -1.87 13.52
C ALA A 200 -30.38 -0.38 13.88
N VAL A 201 -29.36 0.01 14.63
CA VAL A 201 -29.06 1.35 15.09
C VAL A 201 -27.78 1.81 14.41
N ALA A 202 -27.81 2.98 13.77
CA ALA A 202 -26.63 3.56 13.14
C ALA A 202 -25.65 4.09 14.19
N ALA A 203 -24.38 3.76 14.00
CA ALA A 203 -23.29 4.16 14.87
C ALA A 203 -22.14 4.75 14.04
N GLN A 204 -21.61 5.88 14.50
CA GLN A 204 -20.41 6.50 13.92
C GLN A 204 -19.34 6.64 15.00
N ILE A 205 -18.11 6.26 14.68
CA ILE A 205 -16.94 6.42 15.53
C ILE A 205 -15.97 7.39 14.87
N THR A 206 -15.68 8.51 15.51
CA THR A 206 -14.71 9.49 15.04
C THR A 206 -13.41 9.40 15.83
N TYR A 207 -12.30 9.23 15.12
CA TYR A 207 -10.94 9.31 15.63
C TYR A 207 -10.29 10.60 15.12
N TYR A 208 -10.28 11.64 15.94
CA TYR A 208 -9.90 13.00 15.51
C TYR A 208 -8.42 13.14 15.13
N LYS A 209 -7.54 12.37 15.77
CA LYS A 209 -6.11 12.45 15.55
C LYS A 209 -5.48 11.07 15.69
N ALA A 210 -5.24 10.45 14.55
CA ALA A 210 -4.59 9.16 14.42
C ALA A 210 -3.27 9.32 13.66
N LYS A 211 -2.29 8.47 13.93
CA LYS A 211 -1.07 8.37 13.10
C LYS A 211 -0.79 6.92 12.81
N LEU A 212 -0.66 6.60 11.54
CA LEU A 212 -0.28 5.25 11.12
C LEU A 212 1.16 4.96 11.57
N GLN A 213 1.35 3.77 12.14
CA GLN A 213 2.68 3.30 12.50
C GLN A 213 3.49 3.02 11.23
N PRO A 214 4.78 3.41 11.18
CA PRO A 214 5.58 3.33 9.95
C PRO A 214 6.06 1.91 9.63
N ASN A 215 5.96 0.97 10.58
CA ASN A 215 6.29 -0.43 10.37
C ASN A 215 5.17 -1.14 9.61
N PHE A 216 5.47 -1.56 8.38
CA PHE A 216 4.62 -2.44 7.61
C PHE A 216 5.48 -3.44 6.83
N THR A 217 4.90 -4.59 6.51
CA THR A 217 5.52 -5.60 5.66
C THR A 217 4.56 -5.92 4.53
N LEU A 218 5.01 -5.74 3.28
CA LEU A 218 4.28 -6.23 2.12
C LEU A 218 4.84 -7.62 1.75
N ALA A 219 4.14 -8.67 2.18
CA ALA A 219 4.48 -10.03 1.78
C ALA A 219 3.81 -10.36 0.44
N MET A 220 4.57 -10.89 -0.51
CA MET A 220 4.03 -11.41 -1.78
C MET A 220 4.33 -12.92 -1.85
N SER A 221 3.30 -13.73 -2.02
CA SER A 221 3.42 -15.19 -2.13
C SER A 221 2.60 -15.71 -3.32
N SER A 222 3.12 -16.70 -4.02
CA SER A 222 2.43 -17.38 -5.13
C SER A 222 1.47 -18.49 -4.67
N SER A 223 1.41 -18.75 -3.36
CA SER A 223 0.53 -19.77 -2.76
C SER A 223 0.09 -19.35 -1.35
N GLY A 224 -1.04 -19.91 -0.91
CA GLY A 224 -1.68 -19.56 0.36
C GLY A 224 -2.71 -18.44 0.22
N ASP A 225 -3.18 -17.93 1.37
CA ASP A 225 -4.14 -16.84 1.40
C ASP A 225 -3.53 -15.53 0.86
N PRO A 226 -4.33 -14.64 0.25
CA PRO A 226 -3.87 -13.32 -0.13
C PRO A 226 -3.25 -12.60 1.07
N ALA A 227 -2.12 -11.94 0.84
CA ALA A 227 -1.42 -11.20 1.88
C ALA A 227 -2.33 -10.15 2.52
N SER A 228 -2.47 -10.20 3.85
CA SER A 228 -3.14 -9.15 4.62
C SER A 228 -2.17 -7.98 4.82
N VAL A 229 -2.69 -6.78 4.65
CA VAL A 229 -2.05 -5.53 5.06
C VAL A 229 -2.66 -5.12 6.39
N SER A 230 -1.82 -5.08 7.42
CA SER A 230 -2.17 -4.58 8.76
C SER A 230 -1.83 -3.10 8.85
N LEU A 231 -2.83 -2.27 9.10
CA LEU A 231 -2.69 -0.83 9.34
C LEU A 231 -2.94 -0.57 10.81
N VAL A 232 -1.87 -0.27 11.56
CA VAL A 232 -1.95 0.05 12.99
C VAL A 232 -1.82 1.56 13.18
N PHE A 233 -2.85 2.18 13.73
CA PHE A 233 -2.87 3.60 14.03
C PHE A 233 -2.72 3.82 15.54
N ASP A 234 -1.79 4.68 15.92
CA ASP A 234 -1.74 5.26 17.26
C ASP A 234 -2.77 6.39 17.34
N LEU A 235 -3.62 6.36 18.35
CA LEU A 235 -4.66 7.37 18.56
C LEU A 235 -4.19 8.38 19.62
N PHE A 236 -4.31 9.66 19.29
CA PHE A 236 -3.81 10.77 20.09
C PHE A 236 -4.97 11.58 20.63
N ALA A 237 -4.76 12.17 21.82
CA ALA A 237 -5.69 13.13 22.37
C ALA A 237 -5.89 14.33 21.42
N HIS A 238 -7.15 14.68 21.22
CA HIS A 238 -7.63 15.86 20.55
C HIS A 238 -8.57 16.62 21.48
N LYS A 239 -8.53 17.94 21.46
CA LYS A 239 -9.36 18.75 22.35
C LYS A 239 -10.72 19.03 21.70
N LEU A 240 -11.76 18.37 22.20
CA LEU A 240 -13.15 18.57 21.79
C LEU A 240 -13.92 19.19 22.95
N ASP A 241 -14.49 20.37 22.75
CA ASP A 241 -15.28 21.11 23.78
C ASP A 241 -14.57 21.24 25.15
N GLY A 242 -13.24 21.36 25.12
CA GLY A 242 -12.41 21.49 26.31
C GLY A 242 -11.99 20.17 26.96
N VAL A 243 -12.44 19.03 26.45
CA VAL A 243 -12.11 17.68 26.90
C VAL A 243 -11.10 17.04 25.95
N ASP A 244 -10.10 16.36 26.50
CA ASP A 244 -9.16 15.56 25.71
C ASP A 244 -9.81 14.21 25.35
N VAL A 245 -10.15 14.03 24.08
CA VAL A 245 -10.79 12.84 23.52
C VAL A 245 -9.87 12.15 22.53
N THR A 246 -9.84 10.82 22.53
CA THR A 246 -9.12 9.99 21.56
C THR A 246 -10.05 9.45 20.47
N SER A 247 -11.27 9.08 20.86
CA SER A 247 -12.35 8.65 20.00
C SER A 247 -13.71 9.11 20.53
N GLU A 248 -14.67 9.33 19.64
CA GLU A 248 -16.08 9.66 19.96
C GLU A 248 -16.99 8.65 19.24
N LEU A 249 -17.96 8.07 19.97
CA LEU A 249 -19.00 7.19 19.42
C LEU A 249 -20.35 7.90 19.51
N VAL A 250 -21.04 8.00 18.37
CA VAL A 250 -22.37 8.60 18.26
C VAL A 250 -23.34 7.54 17.73
N LEU A 251 -24.44 7.33 18.44
CA LEU A 251 -25.60 6.57 17.94
C LEU A 251 -26.63 7.56 17.44
N TYR A 252 -27.26 7.28 16.30
CA TYR A 252 -28.22 8.19 15.70
C TYR A 252 -29.35 7.44 14.99
N GLU A 253 -30.46 8.15 14.83
CA GLU A 253 -31.58 7.76 13.95
C GLU A 253 -31.31 8.39 12.57
N GLU A 254 -31.42 7.61 11.51
CA GLU A 254 -31.42 8.13 10.12
C GLU A 254 -32.73 8.83 9.75
#